data_AF-A0A7J6LNB1-F1
#
_entry.id   AF-A0A7J6LNB1-F1
#
_cell.length_a   1.000
_cell.length_b   1.000
_cell.length_c   1.000
_cell.angle_alpha   90.00
_cell.angle_beta   90.00
_cell.angle_gamma   90.00
#
_symmetry.space_group_name_H-M   'P 1'
#
loop_
_entity.id
_entity.type
_entity.pdbx_description
1 polymer ?
#
loop_
_entity_poly.entity_id
_entity_poly.type
_entity_poly.pdbx_seq_one_letter_code
_entity_poly.pdbx_strand_id
1 'polypeptide(L)'
;TVLLETARPSVVHPELKKHDAKRAQQLANMKPMYDRLGGEPAITKLIDIVYDKAVVDTTLRSFFDKNKAKITSIKKKMVQFLCGITGGPTSYDSNDMRPAHYNMNITDYHFDVMLGLIKETVLRELDLKRSDARDLAKLLQPVRPMVTTGYGVRKEVALKNLSLGKDQLYRKLGGEKGIRETLNVLYQIVSTDARIKEYFDSKRIDKIKEGQTKYFIEMFGGPKKFSGRELYAIHENLRVNDFHFDAFLADFQRAMLGTGVDEAVMDEVLITIEEVRSQVMGRKHVEAPGVMKNGKTLLARLGGDMNLESLVENMYDRCVLDSRVQFFFNRDKATQRRIRMKMYQYLSGAFGGPIQYDPTHLKPAHYRMNITSYHFDAVVNGCRSDITIGCTVRMEAAKKKNDTEGLDQLFMKLGGHEGLANFISHLYEFVERDSRINMFFEGSKLELIKKAQGDYISTLLGGSAEYHGRSLEEVHQTLAMTDFHLDCFLQCAQRSLKDLGAEEDTIDEVFVRLESVRKALLHAHYSDSHYG
;
A
#
# COMPACT_ATOMS: atom_id res chain seq x y z
N THR A 1 -2.09 29.89 -14.48
CA THR A 1 -0.91 29.40 -15.23
C THR A 1 -0.98 29.78 -16.69
N VAL A 2 -2.03 29.39 -17.44
CA VAL A 2 -2.21 29.78 -18.86
C VAL A 2 -2.20 31.31 -19.07
N LEU A 3 -2.85 32.07 -18.17
CA LEU A 3 -2.85 33.54 -18.17
C LEU A 3 -1.50 34.22 -17.81
N LEU A 4 -0.59 33.51 -17.13
CA LEU A 4 0.76 34.01 -16.83
C LEU A 4 1.75 33.64 -17.94
N GLU A 5 1.53 32.51 -18.62
CA GLU A 5 2.31 32.08 -19.77
C GLU A 5 2.09 32.99 -21.00
N THR A 6 0.89 33.56 -21.17
CA THR A 6 0.59 34.52 -22.27
C THR A 6 1.27 35.88 -22.10
N ALA A 7 1.61 36.28 -20.87
CA ALA A 7 2.34 37.51 -20.58
C ALA A 7 3.88 37.36 -20.67
N ARG A 8 4.39 36.13 -20.73
CA ARG A 8 5.84 35.81 -20.76
C ARG A 8 6.65 36.53 -21.86
N PRO A 9 6.16 36.72 -23.10
CA PRO A 9 6.90 37.42 -24.15
C PRO A 9 7.12 38.92 -23.85
N SER A 10 6.24 39.51 -23.05
CA SER A 10 6.25 40.95 -22.72
C SER A 10 7.11 41.28 -21.50
N VAL A 11 7.56 40.26 -20.76
CA VAL A 11 8.26 40.42 -19.46
C VAL A 11 9.69 39.87 -19.50
N VAL A 12 10.02 38.92 -20.39
CA VAL A 12 11.33 38.25 -20.42
C VAL A 12 12.16 38.69 -21.62
N HIS A 13 13.33 39.30 -21.37
CA HIS A 13 14.24 39.80 -22.40
C HIS A 13 14.71 38.68 -23.35
N PRO A 14 14.74 38.88 -24.69
CA PRO A 14 15.03 37.83 -25.67
C PRO A 14 16.38 37.11 -25.48
N GLU A 15 17.39 37.82 -24.97
CA GLU A 15 18.74 37.28 -24.75
C GLU A 15 18.86 36.42 -23.47
N LEU A 16 17.91 36.53 -22.53
CA LEU A 16 17.87 35.73 -21.30
C LEU A 16 17.21 34.35 -21.51
N LYS A 17 16.73 34.05 -22.73
CA LYS A 17 16.18 32.73 -23.13
C LYS A 17 17.18 31.57 -23.04
N LYS A 18 18.47 31.84 -22.89
CA LYS A 18 19.53 30.80 -22.79
C LYS A 18 19.52 30.03 -21.45
N HIS A 19 18.86 30.55 -20.42
CA HIS A 19 18.75 29.90 -19.10
C HIS A 19 17.32 29.44 -18.79
N ASP A 20 16.61 28.87 -19.76
CA ASP A 20 15.30 28.25 -19.50
C ASP A 20 15.48 26.89 -18.82
N ALA A 21 15.32 26.87 -17.49
CA ALA A 21 15.39 25.66 -16.67
C ALA A 21 14.41 24.57 -17.15
N LYS A 22 13.27 24.94 -17.76
CA LYS A 22 12.27 24.00 -18.29
C LYS A 22 12.77 23.31 -19.57
N ARG A 23 13.49 24.06 -20.43
CA ARG A 23 14.14 23.51 -21.63
C ARG A 23 15.36 22.65 -21.28
N ALA A 24 16.15 23.06 -20.29
CA ALA A 24 17.25 22.24 -19.75
C ALA A 24 16.74 20.94 -19.10
N GLN A 25 15.60 20.99 -18.39
CA GLN A 25 14.92 19.82 -17.83
C GLN A 25 14.37 18.91 -18.94
N GLN A 26 13.78 19.46 -20.01
CA GLN A 26 13.32 18.69 -21.17
C GLN A 26 14.47 18.00 -21.91
N LEU A 27 15.57 18.71 -22.17
CA LEU A 27 16.78 18.13 -22.78
C LEU A 27 17.43 17.07 -21.88
N ALA A 28 17.40 17.24 -20.56
CA ALA A 28 17.84 16.22 -19.61
C ALA A 28 16.92 14.99 -19.60
N ASN A 29 15.60 15.17 -19.77
CA ASN A 29 14.64 14.07 -19.89
C ASN A 29 14.75 13.30 -21.23
N MET A 30 15.35 13.91 -22.27
CA MET A 30 15.61 13.26 -23.56
C MET A 30 16.89 12.40 -23.55
N LYS A 31 17.80 12.61 -22.61
CA LYS A 31 18.97 11.74 -22.45
C LYS A 31 18.54 10.43 -21.79
N PRO A 32 19.03 9.28 -22.27
CA PRO A 32 18.90 8.02 -21.54
C PRO A 32 19.31 8.18 -20.08
N MET A 33 18.62 7.47 -19.19
CA MET A 33 18.95 7.47 -17.77
C MET A 33 20.42 7.05 -17.55
N TYR A 34 20.94 6.17 -18.39
CA TYR A 34 22.34 5.75 -18.44
C TYR A 34 23.32 6.93 -18.51
N ASP A 35 23.11 7.85 -19.45
CA ASP A 35 23.97 9.04 -19.61
C ASP A 35 23.86 9.99 -18.43
N ARG A 36 22.65 10.13 -17.88
CA ARG A 36 22.39 10.98 -16.70
C ARG A 36 23.09 10.45 -15.46
N LEU A 37 23.25 9.14 -15.34
CA LEU A 37 23.98 8.50 -14.25
C LEU A 37 25.50 8.57 -14.41
N GLY A 38 26.01 8.93 -15.59
CA GLY A 38 27.45 8.96 -15.89
C GLY A 38 27.97 7.68 -16.56
N GLY A 39 27.08 6.88 -17.14
CA GLY A 39 27.41 5.65 -17.86
C GLY A 39 27.94 4.51 -16.98
N GLU A 40 28.50 3.48 -17.64
CA GLU A 40 28.99 2.27 -16.98
C GLU A 40 30.00 2.52 -15.84
N PRO A 41 30.97 3.46 -15.93
CA PRO A 41 31.89 3.73 -14.83
C PRO A 41 31.19 4.20 -13.55
N ALA A 42 30.21 5.08 -13.68
CA ALA A 42 29.46 5.60 -12.54
C ALA A 42 28.48 4.55 -11.98
N ILE A 43 27.87 3.73 -12.84
CA ILE A 43 27.03 2.60 -12.43
C ILE A 43 27.87 1.54 -11.71
N THR A 44 29.09 1.28 -12.16
CA THR A 44 30.03 0.36 -11.47
C THR A 44 30.35 0.87 -10.07
N LYS A 45 30.73 2.16 -9.96
CA LYS A 45 30.96 2.81 -8.66
C LYS A 45 29.72 2.77 -7.75
N LEU A 46 28.53 3.02 -8.31
CA LEU A 46 27.25 2.93 -7.58
C LEU A 46 27.09 1.53 -6.96
N ILE A 47 27.25 0.50 -7.78
CA ILE A 47 27.07 -0.89 -7.35
C ILE A 47 28.12 -1.30 -6.33
N ASP A 48 29.37 -0.89 -6.49
CA ASP A 48 30.40 -1.17 -5.51
C ASP A 48 30.03 -0.63 -4.13
N ILE A 49 29.68 0.66 -4.04
CA ILE A 49 29.34 1.31 -2.77
C ILE A 49 28.06 0.72 -2.17
N VAL A 50 27.03 0.48 -2.99
CA VAL A 50 25.75 -0.08 -2.51
C VAL A 50 25.97 -1.45 -1.90
N TYR A 51 26.74 -2.32 -2.56
CA TYR A 51 26.99 -3.67 -2.05
C TYR A 51 27.92 -3.64 -0.84
N ASP A 52 28.90 -2.74 -0.79
CA ASP A 52 29.76 -2.58 0.40
C ASP A 52 28.95 -2.14 1.62
N LYS A 53 27.90 -1.33 1.43
CA LYS A 53 26.91 -0.99 2.46
C LYS A 53 26.00 -2.18 2.78
N ALA A 54 25.49 -2.89 1.77
CA ALA A 54 24.55 -3.98 1.95
C ALA A 54 25.14 -5.20 2.68
N VAL A 55 26.44 -5.48 2.53
CA VAL A 55 27.11 -6.59 3.23
C VAL A 55 27.34 -6.33 4.72
N VAL A 56 27.23 -5.08 5.17
CA VAL A 56 27.30 -4.71 6.60
C VAL A 56 25.97 -4.25 7.18
N ASP A 57 24.96 -4.01 6.33
CA ASP A 57 23.62 -3.60 6.74
C ASP A 57 22.90 -4.69 7.55
N THR A 58 22.29 -4.30 8.66
CA THR A 58 21.62 -5.23 9.58
C THR A 58 20.44 -5.97 8.93
N THR A 59 19.80 -5.40 7.93
CA THR A 59 18.65 -6.05 7.27
C THR A 59 19.10 -6.94 6.11
N LEU A 60 20.18 -6.57 5.41
CA LEU A 60 20.58 -7.23 4.16
C LEU A 60 21.76 -8.20 4.27
N ARG A 61 22.60 -8.05 5.29
CA ARG A 61 23.87 -8.80 5.42
C ARG A 61 23.69 -10.32 5.36
N SER A 62 22.61 -10.85 5.92
CA SER A 62 22.33 -12.29 5.98
C SER A 62 22.24 -12.95 4.59
N PHE A 63 21.79 -12.22 3.56
CA PHE A 63 21.69 -12.72 2.18
C PHE A 63 23.05 -12.87 1.49
N PHE A 64 24.07 -12.17 1.98
CA PHE A 64 25.41 -12.15 1.38
C PHE A 64 26.42 -13.04 2.11
N ASP A 65 26.17 -13.40 3.38
CA ASP A 65 27.12 -14.13 4.21
C ASP A 65 27.51 -15.50 3.63
N LYS A 66 26.58 -16.18 2.94
CA LYS A 66 26.84 -17.48 2.27
C LYS A 66 27.53 -17.35 0.90
N ASN A 67 27.53 -16.15 0.32
CA ASN A 67 27.97 -15.89 -1.05
C ASN A 67 29.14 -14.89 -1.10
N LYS A 68 29.93 -14.74 -0.02
CA LYS A 68 31.08 -13.82 0.02
C LYS A 68 32.04 -14.01 -1.15
N ALA A 69 32.32 -15.27 -1.52
CA ALA A 69 33.15 -15.62 -2.66
C ALA A 69 32.55 -15.24 -4.03
N LYS A 70 31.23 -15.02 -4.10
CA LYS A 70 30.50 -14.67 -5.33
C LYS A 70 30.14 -13.20 -5.43
N ILE A 71 30.41 -12.37 -4.40
CA ILE A 71 30.05 -10.94 -4.38
C ILE A 71 30.53 -10.21 -5.62
N THR A 72 31.76 -10.45 -6.08
CA THR A 72 32.31 -9.82 -7.29
C THR A 72 31.49 -10.17 -8.54
N SER A 73 31.05 -11.42 -8.67
CA SER A 73 30.20 -11.87 -9.78
C SER A 73 28.80 -11.26 -9.71
N ILE A 74 28.23 -11.17 -8.49
CA ILE A 74 26.92 -10.55 -8.26
C ILE A 74 26.97 -9.05 -8.61
N LYS A 75 28.00 -8.32 -8.16
CA LYS A 75 28.23 -6.91 -8.52
C LYS A 75 28.29 -6.75 -10.04
N LYS A 76 29.06 -7.59 -10.75
CA LYS A 76 29.14 -7.54 -12.22
C LYS A 76 27.77 -7.71 -12.90
N LYS A 77 26.98 -8.70 -12.48
CA LYS A 77 25.62 -8.89 -13.01
C LYS A 77 24.71 -7.70 -12.73
N MET A 78 24.81 -7.12 -11.54
CA MET A 78 24.03 -5.94 -11.18
C MET A 78 24.42 -4.70 -11.99
N VAL A 79 25.72 -4.52 -12.31
CA VAL A 79 26.18 -3.47 -13.23
C VAL A 79 25.57 -3.66 -14.62
N GLN A 80 25.62 -4.88 -15.16
CA GLN A 80 25.03 -5.19 -16.47
C GLN A 80 23.52 -4.91 -16.48
N PHE A 81 22.82 -5.33 -15.43
CA PHE A 81 21.40 -5.08 -15.24
C PHE A 81 21.07 -3.58 -15.20
N LEU A 82 21.78 -2.80 -14.37
CA LEU A 82 21.56 -1.36 -14.28
C LEU A 82 21.92 -0.63 -15.58
N CYS A 83 22.98 -1.04 -16.26
CA CYS A 83 23.33 -0.47 -17.56
C CYS A 83 22.19 -0.72 -18.57
N GLY A 84 21.69 -1.95 -18.66
CA GLY A 84 20.61 -2.29 -19.59
C GLY A 84 19.29 -1.58 -19.28
N ILE A 85 18.82 -1.61 -18.03
CA ILE A 85 17.53 -1.02 -17.68
C ILE A 85 17.52 0.51 -17.84
N THR A 86 18.67 1.16 -17.67
CA THR A 86 18.81 2.62 -17.81
C THR A 86 19.04 3.08 -19.26
N GLY A 87 19.10 2.16 -20.22
CA GLY A 87 19.26 2.45 -21.65
C GLY A 87 20.71 2.49 -22.14
N GLY A 88 21.63 1.84 -21.43
CA GLY A 88 23.02 1.64 -21.82
C GLY A 88 23.23 0.51 -22.85
N PRO A 89 24.47 0.29 -23.31
CA PRO A 89 24.78 -0.62 -24.41
C PRO A 89 24.70 -2.11 -24.03
N THR A 90 24.62 -2.41 -22.73
CA THR A 90 24.61 -3.79 -22.21
C THR A 90 23.21 -4.34 -22.16
N SER A 91 23.00 -5.58 -22.61
CA SER A 91 21.76 -6.31 -22.35
C SER A 91 21.89 -7.15 -21.08
N TYR A 92 20.79 -7.28 -20.34
CA TYR A 92 20.68 -8.20 -19.22
C TYR A 92 19.42 -9.04 -19.42
N ASP A 93 19.55 -10.36 -19.30
CA ASP A 93 18.39 -11.24 -19.37
C ASP A 93 17.58 -11.14 -18.09
N SER A 94 16.46 -10.43 -18.15
CA SER A 94 15.54 -10.31 -17.02
C SER A 94 14.95 -11.66 -16.56
N ASN A 95 14.98 -12.69 -17.41
CA ASN A 95 14.45 -14.02 -17.07
C ASN A 95 15.26 -14.72 -15.98
N ASP A 96 16.56 -14.41 -15.84
CA ASP A 96 17.42 -14.96 -14.79
C ASP A 96 17.07 -14.44 -13.38
N MET A 97 16.32 -13.33 -13.29
CA MET A 97 16.10 -12.65 -12.02
C MET A 97 15.15 -13.42 -11.09
N ARG A 98 14.08 -14.04 -11.63
CA ARG A 98 13.16 -14.83 -10.80
C ARG A 98 13.82 -16.08 -10.24
N PRO A 99 14.44 -16.97 -11.04
CA PRO A 99 15.07 -18.18 -10.53
C PRO A 99 16.18 -17.91 -9.51
N ALA A 100 16.96 -16.84 -9.73
CA ALA A 100 18.06 -16.49 -8.83
C ALA A 100 17.59 -16.07 -7.43
N HIS A 101 16.43 -15.41 -7.32
CA HIS A 101 15.91 -14.88 -6.06
C HIS A 101 14.80 -15.72 -5.45
N TYR A 102 14.21 -16.67 -6.20
CA TYR A 102 13.03 -17.43 -5.77
C TYR A 102 13.25 -17.98 -4.36
N ASN A 103 14.31 -18.76 -4.12
CA ASN A 103 14.58 -19.42 -2.83
C ASN A 103 15.27 -18.55 -1.77
N MET A 104 15.42 -17.25 -2.00
CA MET A 104 16.16 -16.36 -1.09
C MET A 104 15.30 -15.75 0.03
N ASN A 105 13.99 -16.03 0.10
CA ASN A 105 13.07 -15.44 1.10
C ASN A 105 13.19 -13.91 1.21
N ILE A 106 13.40 -13.23 0.08
CA ILE A 106 13.50 -11.77 0.03
C ILE A 106 12.07 -11.20 0.08
N THR A 107 11.81 -10.36 1.08
CA THR A 107 10.52 -9.68 1.29
C THR A 107 10.55 -8.28 0.66
N ASP A 108 9.38 -7.64 0.59
CA ASP A 108 9.29 -6.22 0.17
C ASP A 108 10.11 -5.30 1.06
N TYR A 109 10.20 -5.60 2.37
CA TYR A 109 11.04 -4.86 3.30
C TYR A 109 12.51 -4.91 2.90
N HIS A 110 13.05 -6.10 2.59
CA HIS A 110 14.43 -6.26 2.14
C HIS A 110 14.68 -5.52 0.82
N PHE A 111 13.72 -5.60 -0.12
CA PHE A 111 13.80 -4.88 -1.39
C PHE A 111 13.84 -3.36 -1.18
N ASP A 112 13.02 -2.82 -0.27
CA ASP A 112 12.96 -1.40 0.03
C ASP A 112 14.23 -0.88 0.71
N VAL A 113 14.86 -1.67 1.59
CA VAL A 113 16.16 -1.32 2.16
C VAL A 113 17.23 -1.24 1.07
N MET A 114 17.30 -2.21 0.17
CA MET A 114 18.23 -2.19 -0.97
C MET A 114 17.99 -0.95 -1.87
N LEU A 115 16.73 -0.64 -2.16
CA LEU A 115 16.36 0.55 -2.93
C LEU A 115 16.71 1.85 -2.19
N GLY A 116 16.63 1.85 -0.86
CA GLY A 116 17.09 2.92 0.01
C GLY A 116 18.58 3.18 -0.13
N LEU A 117 19.40 2.13 -0.05
CA LEU A 117 20.86 2.21 -0.23
C LEU A 117 21.24 2.76 -1.61
N ILE A 118 20.54 2.32 -2.67
CA ILE A 118 20.75 2.84 -4.04
C ILE A 118 20.44 4.34 -4.09
N LYS A 119 19.27 4.77 -3.60
CA LYS A 119 18.89 6.19 -3.60
C LYS A 119 19.88 7.04 -2.81
N GLU A 120 20.29 6.58 -1.64
CA GLU A 120 21.24 7.31 -0.80
C GLU A 120 22.59 7.45 -1.50
N THR A 121 23.09 6.37 -2.10
CA THR A 121 24.38 6.37 -2.81
C THR A 121 24.35 7.30 -4.03
N VAL A 122 23.26 7.29 -4.80
CA VAL A 122 23.07 8.23 -5.93
C VAL A 122 23.11 9.69 -5.45
N LEU A 123 22.49 10.01 -4.31
CA LEU A 123 22.40 11.37 -3.79
C LEU A 123 23.68 11.86 -3.11
N ARG A 124 24.35 11.00 -2.35
CA ARG A 124 25.45 11.40 -1.45
C ARG A 124 26.84 11.10 -2.01
N GLU A 125 26.98 10.02 -2.77
CA GLU A 125 28.29 9.49 -3.18
C GLU A 125 28.59 9.74 -4.66
N LEU A 126 27.53 9.84 -5.46
CA LEU A 126 27.60 10.25 -6.87
C LEU A 126 27.22 11.71 -7.10
N ASP A 127 26.71 12.40 -6.06
CA ASP A 127 26.28 13.82 -6.12
C ASP A 127 25.31 14.11 -7.28
N LEU A 128 24.41 13.15 -7.56
CA LEU A 128 23.40 13.30 -8.62
C LEU A 128 22.11 13.89 -8.08
N LYS A 129 21.25 14.38 -8.98
CA LYS A 129 20.04 15.11 -8.59
C LYS A 129 19.01 14.18 -7.96
N ARG A 130 18.16 14.75 -7.11
CA ARG A 130 16.97 14.04 -6.56
C ARG A 130 16.02 13.51 -7.62
N SER A 131 15.98 14.12 -8.81
CA SER A 131 15.25 13.59 -9.96
C SER A 131 15.85 12.28 -10.46
N ASP A 132 17.18 12.19 -10.56
CA ASP A 132 17.88 10.99 -11.02
C ASP A 132 17.66 9.82 -10.05
N ALA A 133 17.81 10.05 -8.75
CA ALA A 133 17.53 9.02 -7.73
C ALA A 133 16.06 8.55 -7.75
N ARG A 134 15.11 9.47 -8.02
CA ARG A 134 13.68 9.14 -8.11
C ARG A 134 13.38 8.34 -9.37
N ASP A 135 13.91 8.75 -10.50
CA ASP A 135 13.66 8.12 -11.81
C ASP A 135 14.29 6.73 -11.84
N LEU A 136 15.52 6.56 -11.32
CA LEU A 136 16.13 5.24 -11.14
C LEU A 136 15.29 4.35 -10.24
N ALA A 137 14.78 4.91 -9.13
CA ALA A 137 13.94 4.13 -8.23
C ALA A 137 12.60 3.72 -8.86
N LYS A 138 11.99 4.56 -9.69
CA LYS A 138 10.78 4.22 -10.46
C LYS A 138 11.07 3.11 -11.46
N LEU A 139 12.19 3.20 -12.15
CA LEU A 139 12.65 2.22 -13.13
C LEU A 139 12.90 0.84 -12.50
N LEU A 140 13.33 0.81 -11.24
CA LEU A 140 13.53 -0.42 -10.46
C LEU A 140 12.25 -0.98 -9.82
N GLN A 141 11.14 -0.24 -9.72
CA GLN A 141 9.92 -0.78 -9.10
C GLN A 141 9.33 -2.01 -9.82
N PRO A 142 9.22 -2.06 -11.16
CA PRO A 142 8.69 -3.23 -11.87
C PRO A 142 9.48 -4.52 -11.65
N VAL A 143 10.70 -4.42 -11.12
CA VAL A 143 11.59 -5.56 -10.80
C VAL A 143 11.23 -6.20 -9.47
N ARG A 144 10.54 -5.47 -8.57
CA ARG A 144 10.16 -5.95 -7.24
C ARG A 144 9.50 -7.32 -7.27
N PRO A 145 8.44 -7.59 -8.06
CA PRO A 145 7.84 -8.91 -8.11
C PRO A 145 8.86 -9.97 -8.53
N MET A 146 9.79 -9.67 -9.45
CA MET A 146 10.77 -10.66 -9.90
C MET A 146 11.72 -11.11 -8.80
N VAL A 147 11.93 -10.28 -7.77
CA VAL A 147 12.78 -10.56 -6.61
C VAL A 147 11.97 -11.14 -5.45
N THR A 148 10.74 -10.65 -5.22
CA THR A 148 9.91 -11.01 -4.06
C THR A 148 8.89 -12.13 -4.31
N THR A 149 8.60 -12.49 -5.58
CA THR A 149 7.58 -13.51 -5.94
C THR A 149 7.83 -14.84 -5.25
N GLY A 150 9.10 -15.25 -5.08
CA GLY A 150 9.42 -16.51 -4.42
C GLY A 150 8.89 -16.57 -2.98
N TYR A 151 9.05 -15.49 -2.23
CA TYR A 151 8.46 -15.37 -0.90
C TYR A 151 6.92 -15.30 -0.98
N GLY A 152 6.35 -14.48 -1.88
CA GLY A 152 4.90 -14.32 -2.01
C GLY A 152 4.15 -15.63 -2.30
N VAL A 153 4.58 -16.38 -3.33
CA VAL A 153 3.94 -17.64 -3.74
C VAL A 153 4.11 -18.71 -2.68
N ARG A 154 5.33 -18.90 -2.15
CA ARG A 154 5.56 -19.91 -1.10
C ARG A 154 4.81 -19.58 0.18
N LYS A 155 4.69 -18.28 0.50
CA LYS A 155 3.86 -17.81 1.62
C LYS A 155 2.40 -18.13 1.45
N GLU A 156 1.80 -17.87 0.29
CA GLU A 156 0.40 -18.20 0.04
C GLU A 156 0.12 -19.70 0.14
N VAL A 157 1.01 -20.53 -0.43
CA VAL A 157 0.91 -21.99 -0.34
C VAL A 157 1.00 -22.46 1.11
N ALA A 158 1.98 -21.95 1.86
CA ALA A 158 2.16 -22.29 3.26
C ALA A 158 0.98 -21.82 4.12
N LEU A 159 0.47 -20.60 3.94
CA LEU A 159 -0.72 -20.10 4.64
C LEU A 159 -1.95 -20.96 4.34
N LYS A 160 -2.13 -21.39 3.09
CA LYS A 160 -3.20 -22.31 2.71
C LYS A 160 -3.05 -23.64 3.45
N ASN A 161 -1.86 -24.22 3.52
CA ASN A 161 -1.62 -25.47 4.24
C ASN A 161 -1.85 -25.30 5.76
N LEU A 162 -1.39 -24.20 6.36
CA LEU A 162 -1.60 -23.87 7.76
C LEU A 162 -3.09 -23.69 8.10
N SER A 163 -3.89 -23.18 7.16
CA SER A 163 -5.35 -23.05 7.33
C SER A 163 -6.07 -24.39 7.47
N LEU A 164 -5.44 -25.49 7.03
CA LEU A 164 -5.98 -26.86 7.18
C LEU A 164 -5.67 -27.47 8.56
N GLY A 165 -4.93 -26.75 9.42
CA GLY A 165 -4.60 -27.16 10.78
C GLY A 165 -3.10 -27.33 11.00
N LYS A 166 -2.58 -26.73 12.09
CA LYS A 166 -1.16 -26.85 12.48
C LYS A 166 -0.79 -28.29 12.89
N ASP A 167 -1.73 -29.15 13.28
CA ASP A 167 -1.46 -30.56 13.59
C ASP A 167 -0.85 -31.33 12.41
N GLN A 168 -1.15 -30.91 11.18
CA GLN A 168 -0.53 -31.46 9.97
C GLN A 168 0.94 -31.07 9.88
N LEU A 169 1.28 -29.81 10.18
CA LEU A 169 2.66 -29.33 10.21
C LEU A 169 3.47 -30.14 11.25
N TYR A 170 2.92 -30.35 12.45
CA TYR A 170 3.54 -31.21 13.47
C TYR A 170 3.85 -32.62 12.95
N ARG A 171 2.90 -33.26 12.25
CA ARG A 171 3.12 -34.59 11.66
C ARG A 171 4.19 -34.57 10.56
N LYS A 172 4.14 -33.59 9.65
CA LYS A 172 5.12 -33.42 8.56
C LYS A 172 6.55 -33.19 9.08
N LEU A 173 6.69 -32.55 10.24
CA LEU A 173 7.98 -32.36 10.92
C LEU A 173 8.49 -33.60 11.67
N GLY A 174 7.82 -34.76 11.55
CA GLY A 174 8.20 -35.98 12.26
C GLY A 174 7.79 -35.98 13.74
N GLY A 175 6.81 -35.16 14.11
CA GLY A 175 6.35 -34.99 15.48
C GLY A 175 7.44 -34.49 16.43
N GLU A 176 7.32 -34.81 17.71
CA GLU A 176 8.29 -34.39 18.74
C GLU A 176 9.71 -34.85 18.44
N LYS A 177 9.89 -36.07 17.89
CA LYS A 177 11.22 -36.60 17.57
C LYS A 177 11.91 -35.75 16.49
N GLY A 178 11.24 -35.51 15.37
CA GLY A 178 11.83 -34.75 14.26
C GLY A 178 12.05 -33.26 14.59
N ILE A 179 11.15 -32.66 15.39
CA ILE A 179 11.35 -31.28 15.90
C ILE A 179 12.57 -31.23 16.83
N ARG A 180 12.73 -32.20 17.75
CA ARG A 180 13.90 -32.28 18.63
C ARG A 180 15.20 -32.48 17.85
N GLU A 181 15.21 -33.34 16.84
CA GLU A 181 16.37 -33.54 15.96
C GLU A 181 16.76 -32.26 15.23
N THR A 182 15.77 -31.55 14.66
CA THR A 182 15.99 -30.25 14.00
C THR A 182 16.55 -29.22 14.97
N LEU A 183 16.00 -29.12 16.18
CA LEU A 183 16.51 -28.20 17.20
C LEU A 183 17.90 -28.62 17.72
N ASN A 184 18.22 -29.91 17.78
CA ASN A 184 19.59 -30.34 18.10
C ASN A 184 20.60 -29.77 17.11
N VAL A 185 20.32 -29.86 15.81
CA VAL A 185 21.15 -29.30 14.75
C VAL A 185 21.16 -27.77 14.81
N LEU A 186 20.00 -27.13 15.02
CA LEU A 186 19.91 -25.67 15.15
C LEU A 186 20.84 -25.15 16.24
N TYR A 187 20.84 -25.77 17.41
CA TYR A 187 21.65 -25.29 18.53
C TYR A 187 23.15 -25.51 18.34
N GLN A 188 23.56 -26.47 17.50
CA GLN A 188 24.95 -26.59 17.03
C GLN A 188 25.32 -25.46 16.07
N ILE A 189 24.37 -25.00 15.25
CA ILE A 189 24.58 -23.89 14.30
C ILE A 189 24.63 -22.55 15.05
N VAL A 190 23.61 -22.20 15.83
CA VAL A 190 23.52 -20.88 16.49
C VAL A 190 24.63 -20.65 17.52
N SER A 191 25.18 -21.71 18.11
CA SER A 191 26.31 -21.60 19.05
C SER A 191 27.64 -21.24 18.38
N THR A 192 27.73 -21.44 17.06
CA THR A 192 28.91 -21.10 16.27
C THR A 192 28.69 -19.91 15.33
N ASP A 193 27.44 -19.49 15.13
CA ASP A 193 27.10 -18.34 14.30
C ASP A 193 27.56 -17.02 14.95
N ALA A 194 28.57 -16.39 14.36
CA ALA A 194 29.10 -15.11 14.82
C ALA A 194 28.05 -13.98 14.89
N ARG A 195 26.91 -14.11 14.20
CA ARG A 195 25.82 -13.10 14.21
C ARG A 195 25.00 -13.14 15.49
N ILE A 196 24.82 -14.32 16.10
CA ILE A 196 23.86 -14.51 17.20
C ILE A 196 24.39 -15.35 18.38
N LYS A 197 25.59 -15.94 18.28
CA LYS A 197 26.16 -16.81 19.32
C LYS A 197 26.21 -16.18 20.71
N GLU A 198 26.36 -14.86 20.80
CA GLU A 198 26.43 -14.12 22.06
C GLU A 198 25.11 -14.20 22.86
N TYR A 199 23.98 -14.45 22.19
CA TYR A 199 22.68 -14.67 22.82
C TYR A 199 22.50 -16.07 23.41
N PHE A 200 23.34 -17.03 23.00
CA PHE A 200 23.24 -18.44 23.36
C PHE A 200 24.42 -18.85 24.26
N ASP A 201 24.48 -18.29 25.46
CA ASP A 201 25.50 -18.63 26.47
C ASP A 201 25.57 -20.16 26.68
N SER A 202 26.76 -20.71 26.49
CA SER A 202 27.11 -22.12 26.70
C SER A 202 26.59 -22.71 28.02
N LYS A 203 26.52 -21.92 29.10
CA LYS A 203 26.04 -22.39 30.41
C LYS A 203 24.53 -22.55 30.49
N ARG A 204 23.79 -21.90 29.58
CA ARG A 204 22.32 -21.84 29.56
C ARG A 204 21.73 -22.48 28.32
N ILE A 205 22.55 -22.81 27.32
CA ILE A 205 22.11 -23.25 26.00
C ILE A 205 21.18 -24.46 26.06
N ASP A 206 21.46 -25.44 26.92
CA ASP A 206 20.60 -26.63 27.10
C ASP A 206 19.23 -26.27 27.68
N LYS A 207 19.17 -25.32 28.62
CA LYS A 207 17.90 -24.84 29.18
C LYS A 207 17.10 -24.04 28.15
N ILE A 208 17.77 -23.19 27.38
CA ILE A 208 17.15 -22.40 26.31
C ILE A 208 16.58 -23.35 25.24
N LYS A 209 17.37 -24.36 24.84
CA LYS A 209 16.97 -25.40 23.90
C LYS A 209 15.78 -26.21 24.36
N GLU A 210 15.75 -26.67 25.60
CA GLU A 210 14.60 -27.43 26.11
C GLU A 210 13.34 -26.56 26.21
N GLY A 211 13.48 -25.29 26.61
CA GLY A 211 12.37 -24.33 26.64
C GLY A 211 11.80 -24.05 25.24
N GLN A 212 12.67 -23.73 24.27
CA GLN A 212 12.27 -23.53 22.88
C GLN A 212 11.73 -24.80 22.23
N THR A 213 12.23 -25.97 22.60
CA THR A 213 11.68 -27.24 22.10
C THR A 213 10.21 -27.40 22.48
N LYS A 214 9.86 -27.16 23.74
CA LYS A 214 8.47 -27.21 24.19
C LYS A 214 7.62 -26.16 23.49
N TYR A 215 8.16 -24.96 23.33
CA TYR A 215 7.49 -23.86 22.64
C TYR A 215 7.19 -24.19 21.17
N PHE A 216 8.18 -24.68 20.42
CA PHE A 216 8.04 -25.02 19.01
C PHE A 216 7.15 -26.25 18.79
N ILE A 217 7.19 -27.26 19.66
CA ILE A 217 6.25 -28.38 19.61
C ILE A 217 4.82 -27.87 19.68
N GLU A 218 4.50 -26.99 20.63
CA GLU A 218 3.16 -26.42 20.77
C GLU A 218 2.81 -25.49 19.60
N MET A 219 3.74 -24.60 19.21
CA MET A 219 3.56 -23.64 18.10
C MET A 219 3.26 -24.34 16.77
N PHE A 220 3.92 -25.48 16.49
CA PHE A 220 3.72 -26.23 15.25
C PHE A 220 2.56 -27.22 15.33
N GLY A 221 1.69 -27.17 16.34
CA GLY A 221 0.47 -27.97 16.43
C GLY A 221 0.62 -29.30 17.17
N GLY A 222 1.71 -29.51 17.91
CA GLY A 222 1.90 -30.61 18.81
C GLY A 222 1.16 -30.44 20.15
N PRO A 223 1.29 -31.41 21.08
CA PRO A 223 0.64 -31.34 22.38
C PRO A 223 1.10 -30.10 23.17
N LYS A 224 0.16 -29.44 23.87
CA LYS A 224 0.46 -28.32 24.76
C LYS A 224 1.47 -28.76 25.83
N LYS A 225 2.67 -28.18 25.77
CA LYS A 225 3.81 -28.56 26.61
C LYS A 225 4.56 -27.33 27.14
N PHE A 226 4.24 -26.13 26.67
CA PHE A 226 4.92 -24.92 27.07
C PHE A 226 4.20 -24.20 28.22
N SER A 227 4.91 -24.06 29.34
CA SER A 227 4.53 -23.22 30.48
C SER A 227 5.68 -22.27 30.79
N GLY A 228 5.83 -21.25 29.96
CA GLY A 228 6.93 -20.28 30.04
C GLY A 228 6.47 -18.84 30.23
N ARG A 229 7.45 -17.95 30.37
CA ARG A 229 7.23 -16.49 30.40
C ARG A 229 6.83 -15.99 29.01
N GLU A 230 6.16 -14.84 28.98
CA GLU A 230 5.89 -14.09 27.75
C GLU A 230 7.16 -13.86 26.93
N LEU A 231 7.06 -13.97 25.60
CA LEU A 231 8.22 -13.87 24.70
C LEU A 231 8.96 -12.54 24.87
N TYR A 232 8.24 -11.43 24.98
CA TYR A 232 8.87 -10.13 25.17
C TYR A 232 9.69 -10.07 26.48
N ALA A 233 9.13 -10.55 27.59
CA ALA A 233 9.80 -10.54 28.90
C ALA A 233 11.11 -11.36 28.91
N ILE A 234 11.24 -12.35 28.02
CA ILE A 234 12.47 -13.12 27.84
C ILE A 234 13.53 -12.30 27.07
N HIS A 235 13.10 -11.50 26.08
CA HIS A 235 13.99 -10.86 25.10
C HIS A 235 14.21 -9.34 25.33
N GLU A 236 13.45 -8.70 26.22
CA GLU A 236 13.48 -7.24 26.44
C GLU A 236 14.88 -6.67 26.72
N ASN A 237 15.71 -7.43 27.45
CA ASN A 237 17.05 -7.02 27.85
C ASN A 237 18.14 -7.44 26.85
N LEU A 238 17.79 -8.21 25.82
CA LEU A 238 18.74 -8.74 24.84
C LEU A 238 18.98 -7.77 23.67
N ARG A 239 18.15 -6.73 23.50
CA ARG A 239 18.24 -5.77 22.37
C ARG A 239 18.26 -6.48 21.00
N VAL A 240 17.51 -7.56 20.88
CA VAL A 240 17.29 -8.27 19.60
C VAL A 240 16.62 -7.30 18.61
N ASN A 241 17.04 -7.36 17.36
CA ASN A 241 16.51 -6.56 16.26
C ASN A 241 16.25 -7.48 15.06
N ASP A 242 15.81 -6.93 13.92
CA ASP A 242 15.49 -7.73 12.73
C ASP A 242 16.69 -8.57 12.24
N PHE A 243 17.92 -8.04 12.28
CA PHE A 243 19.13 -8.78 11.90
C PHE A 243 19.29 -10.08 12.69
N HIS A 244 19.13 -9.99 14.01
CA HIS A 244 19.30 -11.14 14.90
C HIS A 244 18.17 -12.17 14.68
N PHE A 245 16.95 -11.70 14.44
CA PHE A 245 15.81 -12.59 14.15
C PHE A 245 15.96 -13.28 12.78
N ASP A 246 16.38 -12.54 11.76
CA ASP A 246 16.63 -13.07 10.41
C ASP A 246 17.81 -14.06 10.39
N ALA A 247 18.86 -13.77 11.17
CA ALA A 247 19.96 -14.70 11.37
C ALA A 247 19.48 -16.01 11.99
N PHE A 248 18.63 -15.93 13.02
CA PHE A 248 18.00 -17.11 13.63
C PHE A 248 17.12 -17.89 12.65
N LEU A 249 16.26 -17.23 11.87
CA LEU A 249 15.45 -17.90 10.84
C LEU A 249 16.31 -18.58 9.78
N ALA A 250 17.40 -17.94 9.35
CA ALA A 250 18.34 -18.52 8.38
C ALA A 250 19.07 -19.76 8.94
N ASP A 251 19.42 -19.75 10.23
CA ASP A 251 20.00 -20.90 10.91
C ASP A 251 18.97 -22.01 11.13
N PHE A 252 17.72 -21.66 11.42
CA PHE A 252 16.60 -22.61 11.51
C PHE A 252 16.38 -23.30 10.16
N GLN A 253 16.31 -22.54 9.07
CA GLN A 253 16.19 -23.08 7.72
C GLN A 253 17.36 -24.02 7.39
N ARG A 254 18.59 -23.66 7.80
CA ARG A 254 19.77 -24.53 7.62
C ARG A 254 19.67 -25.82 8.43
N ALA A 255 19.17 -25.75 9.67
CA ALA A 255 18.97 -26.92 10.51
C ALA A 255 17.94 -27.87 9.89
N MET A 256 16.80 -27.34 9.42
CA MET A 256 15.76 -28.10 8.72
C MET A 256 16.26 -28.77 7.45
N LEU A 257 17.06 -28.07 6.65
CA LEU A 257 17.70 -28.65 5.48
C LEU A 257 18.67 -29.78 5.87
N GLY A 258 19.44 -29.60 6.95
CA GLY A 258 20.35 -30.61 7.47
C GLY A 258 19.67 -31.86 8.03
N THR A 259 18.41 -31.75 8.45
CA THR A 259 17.58 -32.89 8.93
C THR A 259 16.65 -33.46 7.88
N GLY A 260 16.68 -32.96 6.64
CA GLY A 260 15.90 -33.49 5.52
C GLY A 260 14.42 -33.10 5.52
N VAL A 261 14.06 -31.99 6.16
CA VAL A 261 12.71 -31.40 6.05
C VAL A 261 12.49 -30.94 4.60
N ASP A 262 11.29 -31.12 4.07
CA ASP A 262 10.93 -30.66 2.71
C ASP A 262 10.81 -29.12 2.65
N GLU A 263 11.21 -28.50 1.53
CA GLU A 263 11.21 -27.04 1.38
C GLU A 263 9.83 -26.40 1.63
N ALA A 264 8.74 -27.01 1.18
CA ALA A 264 7.40 -26.48 1.41
C ALA A 264 7.02 -26.52 2.90
N VAL A 265 7.50 -27.53 3.62
CA VAL A 265 7.31 -27.64 5.08
C VAL A 265 8.17 -26.62 5.82
N MET A 266 9.37 -26.33 5.32
CA MET A 266 10.21 -25.26 5.86
C MET A 266 9.52 -23.90 5.78
N ASP A 267 8.88 -23.57 4.66
CA ASP A 267 8.15 -22.30 4.54
C ASP A 267 7.00 -22.20 5.55
N GLU A 268 6.22 -23.28 5.74
CA GLU A 268 5.18 -23.37 6.78
C GLU A 268 5.77 -23.08 8.18
N VAL A 269 6.95 -23.63 8.49
CA VAL A 269 7.67 -23.35 9.75
C VAL A 269 8.10 -21.88 9.84
N LEU A 270 8.81 -21.36 8.84
CA LEU A 270 9.35 -20.00 8.87
C LEU A 270 8.24 -18.95 9.00
N ILE A 271 7.12 -19.14 8.31
CA ILE A 271 5.95 -18.26 8.41
C ILE A 271 5.31 -18.34 9.79
N THR A 272 5.23 -19.53 10.38
CA THR A 272 4.69 -19.68 11.74
C THR A 272 5.58 -18.99 12.78
N ILE A 273 6.91 -19.05 12.62
CA ILE A 273 7.85 -18.35 13.52
C ILE A 273 7.79 -16.83 13.28
N GLU A 274 7.60 -16.38 12.06
CA GLU A 274 7.48 -14.95 11.71
C GLU A 274 6.34 -14.26 12.48
N GLU A 275 5.25 -14.97 12.81
CA GLU A 275 4.12 -14.45 13.61
C GLU A 275 4.56 -13.89 14.97
N VAL A 276 5.64 -14.41 15.55
CA VAL A 276 6.11 -14.00 16.88
C VAL A 276 7.23 -12.96 16.85
N ARG A 277 7.65 -12.51 15.66
CA ARG A 277 8.69 -11.49 15.48
C ARG A 277 8.42 -10.25 16.33
N SER A 278 7.20 -9.70 16.25
CA SER A 278 6.81 -8.50 17.01
C SER A 278 6.86 -8.73 18.52
N GLN A 279 6.44 -9.90 19.00
CA GLN A 279 6.45 -10.24 20.41
C GLN A 279 7.88 -10.37 20.96
N VAL A 280 8.78 -11.00 20.20
CA VAL A 280 10.21 -11.13 20.55
C VAL A 280 10.87 -9.76 20.67
N MET A 281 10.55 -8.83 19.77
CA MET A 281 11.14 -7.48 19.80
C MET A 281 10.40 -6.48 20.70
N GLY A 282 9.32 -6.89 21.38
CA GLY A 282 8.53 -5.96 22.19
C GLY A 282 7.86 -4.86 21.42
N ARG A 283 7.65 -5.07 20.11
CA ARG A 283 6.79 -4.18 19.33
C ARG A 283 5.41 -4.39 19.92
N LYS A 284 4.84 -3.34 20.51
CA LYS A 284 3.46 -3.42 21.03
C LYS A 284 2.60 -3.92 19.89
N HIS A 285 2.08 -5.14 20.05
CA HIS A 285 0.99 -5.60 19.22
C HIS A 285 -0.15 -4.65 19.51
N VAL A 286 -0.32 -3.66 18.66
CA VAL A 286 -1.57 -2.95 18.62
C VAL A 286 -2.44 -3.89 17.83
N GLU A 287 -3.15 -4.74 18.56
CA GLU A 287 -4.44 -5.22 18.09
C GLU A 287 -5.27 -3.97 17.80
N ALA A 288 -5.08 -3.42 16.62
CA ALA A 288 -6.17 -2.76 15.98
C ALA A 288 -7.13 -3.91 15.63
N PRO A 289 -8.32 -3.96 16.22
CA PRO A 289 -9.24 -5.05 16.03
C PRO A 289 -9.72 -5.01 14.58
N GLY A 290 -9.01 -5.70 13.70
CA GLY A 290 -9.51 -6.01 12.37
C GLY A 290 -10.68 -6.96 12.58
N VAL A 291 -11.90 -6.43 12.69
CA VAL A 291 -13.13 -7.23 12.83
C VAL A 291 -13.17 -8.23 11.68
N MET A 292 -12.84 -9.49 11.98
CA MET A 292 -12.92 -10.58 11.03
C MET A 292 -14.39 -10.82 10.73
N LYS A 293 -14.78 -10.62 9.47
CA LYS A 293 -16.13 -10.92 8.99
C LYS A 293 -16.03 -12.03 7.95
N ASN A 294 -16.68 -13.16 8.20
CA ASN A 294 -16.63 -14.35 7.34
C ASN A 294 -15.20 -14.87 7.11
N GLY A 295 -14.35 -14.87 8.14
CA GLY A 295 -12.98 -15.39 8.06
C GLY A 295 -11.99 -14.53 7.27
N LYS A 296 -12.38 -13.33 6.82
CA LYS A 296 -11.52 -12.40 6.08
C LYS A 296 -11.23 -11.14 6.90
N THR A 297 -9.99 -10.66 6.83
CA THR A 297 -9.57 -9.37 7.39
C THR A 297 -10.25 -8.23 6.65
N LEU A 298 -10.26 -7.03 7.24
CA LEU A 298 -10.83 -5.86 6.57
C LEU A 298 -10.04 -5.52 5.30
N LEU A 299 -8.71 -5.70 5.30
CA LEU A 299 -7.87 -5.54 4.12
C LEU A 299 -8.22 -6.55 3.02
N ALA A 300 -8.42 -7.82 3.36
CA ALA A 300 -8.84 -8.84 2.40
C ALA A 300 -10.23 -8.54 1.82
N ARG A 301 -11.13 -7.96 2.62
CA ARG A 301 -12.46 -7.51 2.19
C ARG A 301 -12.41 -6.22 1.36
N LEU A 302 -11.39 -5.38 1.55
CA LEU A 302 -11.13 -4.18 0.75
C LEU A 302 -10.56 -4.52 -0.63
N GLY A 303 -10.08 -5.76 -0.84
CA GLY A 303 -9.43 -6.19 -2.09
C GLY A 303 -7.90 -6.14 -2.07
N GLY A 304 -7.31 -6.11 -0.87
CA GLY A 304 -5.85 -6.17 -0.69
C GLY A 304 -5.14 -4.82 -0.76
N ASP A 305 -3.81 -4.86 -0.84
CA ASP A 305 -2.94 -3.69 -0.66
C ASP A 305 -3.13 -2.61 -1.72
N MET A 306 -3.41 -2.97 -2.98
CA MET A 306 -3.64 -1.98 -4.05
C MET A 306 -4.84 -1.05 -3.77
N ASN A 307 -5.92 -1.61 -3.21
CA ASN A 307 -7.11 -0.83 -2.87
C ASN A 307 -6.88 -0.01 -1.60
N LEU A 308 -6.03 -0.49 -0.70
CA LEU A 308 -5.60 0.28 0.46
C LEU A 308 -4.68 1.44 0.09
N GLU A 309 -3.75 1.26 -0.85
CA GLU A 309 -2.93 2.35 -1.39
C GLU A 309 -3.79 3.41 -2.06
N SER A 310 -4.73 2.98 -2.91
CA SER A 310 -5.69 3.89 -3.57
C SER A 310 -6.53 4.66 -2.55
N LEU A 311 -7.02 3.99 -1.50
CA LEU A 311 -7.72 4.62 -0.39
C LEU A 311 -6.88 5.70 0.29
N VAL A 312 -5.62 5.41 0.59
CA VAL A 312 -4.70 6.36 1.26
C VAL A 312 -4.39 7.57 0.38
N GLU A 313 -4.19 7.37 -0.92
CA GLU A 313 -3.97 8.45 -1.88
C GLU A 313 -5.20 9.37 -1.95
N ASN A 314 -6.39 8.81 -2.13
CA ASN A 314 -7.65 9.56 -2.17
C ASN A 314 -7.92 10.32 -0.87
N MET A 315 -7.75 9.64 0.28
CA MET A 315 -7.87 10.26 1.60
C MET A 315 -6.92 11.45 1.75
N TYR A 316 -5.67 11.31 1.34
CA TYR A 316 -4.69 12.37 1.44
C TYR A 316 -5.03 13.54 0.52
N ASP A 317 -5.36 13.27 -0.74
CA ASP A 317 -5.70 14.29 -1.73
C ASP A 317 -6.93 15.10 -1.30
N ARG A 318 -7.94 14.43 -0.76
CA ARG A 318 -9.10 15.11 -0.15
C ARG A 318 -8.70 15.98 1.03
N CYS A 319 -7.82 15.51 1.92
CA CYS A 319 -7.34 16.30 3.04
C CYS A 319 -6.50 17.52 2.62
N VAL A 320 -5.89 17.50 1.42
CA VAL A 320 -5.20 18.66 0.84
C VAL A 320 -6.19 19.72 0.36
N LEU A 321 -7.40 19.32 -0.05
CA LEU A 321 -8.45 20.21 -0.57
C LEU A 321 -9.42 20.68 0.52
N ASP A 322 -9.54 19.96 1.64
CA ASP A 322 -10.45 20.30 2.73
C ASP A 322 -9.93 21.48 3.56
N SER A 323 -10.63 22.61 3.52
CA SER A 323 -10.24 23.86 4.19
C SER A 323 -10.04 23.72 5.71
N ARG A 324 -10.66 22.72 6.34
CA ARG A 324 -10.56 22.45 7.79
C ARG A 324 -9.24 21.79 8.18
N VAL A 325 -8.63 21.04 7.26
CA VAL A 325 -7.45 20.21 7.56
C VAL A 325 -6.27 20.44 6.63
N GLN A 326 -6.45 21.14 5.51
CA GLN A 326 -5.41 21.42 4.50
C GLN A 326 -4.10 21.95 5.09
N PHE A 327 -4.16 22.72 6.18
CA PHE A 327 -2.97 23.25 6.87
C PHE A 327 -2.03 22.14 7.39
N PHE A 328 -2.57 20.96 7.72
CA PHE A 328 -1.77 19.80 8.15
C PHE A 328 -1.16 19.04 6.97
N PHE A 329 -1.84 19.01 5.82
CA PHE A 329 -1.55 18.15 4.67
C PHE A 329 -0.87 18.85 3.49
N ASN A 330 -0.99 20.18 3.38
CA ASN A 330 -0.31 21.00 2.38
C ASN A 330 1.16 21.21 2.75
N ARG A 331 1.95 20.16 2.52
CA ARG A 331 3.40 20.10 2.81
C ARG A 331 4.19 20.00 1.52
N ASP A 332 5.51 20.09 1.61
CA ASP A 332 6.37 19.77 0.47
C ASP A 332 6.16 18.32 0.01
N LYS A 333 6.35 18.05 -1.29
CA LYS A 333 6.06 16.74 -1.89
C LYS A 333 6.76 15.56 -1.20
N ALA A 334 7.94 15.76 -0.60
CA ALA A 334 8.63 14.69 0.11
C ALA A 334 7.98 14.39 1.47
N THR A 335 7.55 15.42 2.19
CA THR A 335 6.76 15.27 3.40
C THR A 335 5.40 14.64 3.12
N GLN A 336 4.70 15.09 2.07
CA GLN A 336 3.42 14.47 1.72
C GLN A 336 3.56 12.98 1.40
N ARG A 337 4.61 12.58 0.66
CA ARG A 337 4.91 11.17 0.38
C ARG A 337 5.18 10.36 1.65
N ARG A 338 5.91 10.93 2.61
CA ARG A 338 6.18 10.28 3.90
C ARG A 338 4.89 10.11 4.72
N ILE A 339 4.02 11.10 4.74
CA ILE A 339 2.75 11.02 5.47
C ILE A 339 1.85 9.97 4.83
N ARG A 340 1.69 9.96 3.49
CA ARG A 340 0.93 8.91 2.78
C ARG A 340 1.45 7.51 3.11
N MET A 341 2.77 7.29 3.05
CA MET A 341 3.38 6.01 3.41
C MET A 341 3.08 5.61 4.86
N LYS A 342 3.15 6.54 5.81
CA LYS A 342 2.82 6.28 7.22
C LYS A 342 1.33 6.01 7.44
N MET A 343 0.45 6.71 6.71
CA MET A 343 -0.99 6.46 6.73
C MET A 343 -1.31 5.07 6.20
N TYR A 344 -0.68 4.66 5.09
CA TYR A 344 -0.79 3.30 4.56
C TYR A 344 -0.31 2.25 5.56
N GLN A 345 0.87 2.43 6.18
CA GLN A 345 1.39 1.52 7.20
C GLN A 345 0.43 1.40 8.39
N TYR A 346 -0.14 2.52 8.84
CA TYR A 346 -1.10 2.53 9.94
C TYR A 346 -2.39 1.82 9.59
N LEU A 347 -2.99 2.13 8.43
CA LEU A 347 -4.24 1.52 8.00
C LEU A 347 -4.08 0.05 7.61
N SER A 348 -2.93 -0.34 7.05
CA SER A 348 -2.61 -1.74 6.76
C SER A 348 -2.62 -2.55 8.05
N GLY A 349 -1.89 -2.10 9.08
CA GLY A 349 -1.93 -2.74 10.40
C GLY A 349 -3.32 -2.72 11.03
N ALA A 350 -4.04 -1.61 10.87
CA ALA A 350 -5.40 -1.47 11.38
C ALA A 350 -6.42 -2.40 10.73
N PHE A 351 -6.22 -2.73 9.46
CA PHE A 351 -7.16 -3.52 8.66
C PHE A 351 -6.82 -5.02 8.65
N GLY A 352 -5.83 -5.45 9.44
CA GLY A 352 -5.35 -6.82 9.50
C GLY A 352 -4.41 -7.19 8.34
N GLY A 353 -3.68 -6.21 7.82
CA GLY A 353 -2.58 -6.38 6.89
C GLY A 353 -1.26 -6.70 7.60
N PRO A 354 -0.22 -7.11 6.84
CA PRO A 354 1.04 -7.56 7.40
C PRO A 354 1.91 -6.43 7.96
N ILE A 355 1.58 -5.17 7.64
CA ILE A 355 2.41 -4.00 7.98
C ILE A 355 1.92 -3.41 9.28
N GLN A 356 2.72 -3.52 10.34
CA GLN A 356 2.39 -2.94 11.64
C GLN A 356 3.01 -1.53 11.77
N TYR A 357 2.18 -0.54 12.04
CA TYR A 357 2.63 0.80 12.45
C TYR A 357 2.64 0.88 13.97
N ASP A 358 3.74 1.37 14.55
CA ASP A 358 3.84 1.58 15.98
C ASP A 358 3.10 2.87 16.41
N PRO A 359 1.94 2.78 17.07
CA PRO A 359 1.16 3.96 17.42
C PRO A 359 1.71 4.70 18.63
N THR A 360 2.75 4.19 19.30
CA THR A 360 3.43 4.96 20.36
C THR A 360 4.06 6.24 19.81
N HIS A 361 4.39 6.27 18.52
CA HIS A 361 4.89 7.44 17.81
C HIS A 361 3.78 8.39 17.33
N LEU A 362 2.52 7.95 17.37
CA LEU A 362 1.37 8.70 16.83
C LEU A 362 1.07 9.92 17.72
N LYS A 363 0.94 9.73 19.04
CA LYS A 363 0.64 10.83 19.98
C LYS A 363 1.76 11.88 20.04
N PRO A 364 3.07 11.52 20.15
CA PRO A 364 4.16 12.51 20.12
C PRO A 364 4.28 13.26 18.78
N ALA A 365 4.06 12.59 17.65
CA ALA A 365 4.15 13.23 16.33
C ALA A 365 3.06 14.29 16.10
N HIS A 366 1.88 14.10 16.69
CA HIS A 366 0.74 15.01 16.54
C HIS A 366 0.59 15.99 17.72
N TYR A 367 1.34 15.82 18.81
CA TYR A 367 1.21 16.61 20.04
C TYR A 367 1.31 18.12 19.81
N ARG A 368 2.26 18.56 18.97
CA ARG A 368 2.47 19.99 18.67
C ARG A 368 1.61 20.52 17.52
N MET A 369 0.76 19.67 16.93
CA MET A 369 -0.08 20.04 15.78
C MET A 369 -1.44 20.61 16.22
N ASN A 370 -1.77 20.56 17.52
CA ASN A 370 -3.02 21.09 18.08
C ASN A 370 -4.28 20.60 17.33
N ILE A 371 -4.30 19.31 16.99
CA ILE A 371 -5.39 18.65 16.28
C ILE A 371 -6.54 18.44 17.27
N THR A 372 -7.74 18.89 16.89
CA THR A 372 -8.98 18.77 17.68
C THR A 372 -9.85 17.66 17.10
N SER A 373 -10.90 17.25 17.82
CA SER A 373 -11.89 16.30 17.28
C SER A 373 -12.50 16.78 15.97
N TYR A 374 -12.75 18.09 15.84
CA TYR A 374 -13.22 18.71 14.61
C TYR A 374 -12.29 18.43 13.40
N HIS A 375 -10.97 18.55 13.58
CA HIS A 375 -9.99 18.23 12.55
C HIS A 375 -9.92 16.72 12.26
N PHE A 376 -10.01 15.89 13.30
CA PHE A 376 -9.98 14.44 13.15
C PHE A 376 -11.20 13.91 12.40
N ASP A 377 -12.39 14.40 12.74
CA ASP A 377 -13.65 14.05 12.10
C ASP A 377 -13.67 14.47 10.63
N ALA A 378 -13.07 15.62 10.27
CA ALA A 378 -12.92 16.03 8.89
C ALA A 378 -12.09 15.03 8.03
N VAL A 379 -11.03 14.45 8.62
CA VAL A 379 -10.24 13.40 7.94
C VAL A 379 -11.06 12.12 7.79
N VAL A 380 -11.76 11.69 8.85
CA VAL A 380 -12.46 10.39 8.88
C VAL A 380 -13.78 10.39 8.10
N ASN A 381 -14.53 11.50 8.10
CA ASN A 381 -15.89 11.53 7.54
C ASN A 381 -15.95 11.29 6.02
N GLY A 382 -14.85 11.52 5.29
CA GLY A 382 -14.76 11.17 3.86
C GLY A 382 -14.12 9.82 3.54
N CYS A 383 -13.56 9.10 4.55
CA CYS A 383 -12.94 7.78 4.35
C CYS A 383 -13.88 6.78 3.68
N ARG A 384 -15.19 6.88 3.93
CA ARG A 384 -16.18 5.98 3.33
C ARG A 384 -16.28 6.19 1.82
N SER A 385 -16.28 7.44 1.37
CA SER A 385 -16.22 7.79 -0.05
C SER A 385 -14.91 7.31 -0.67
N ASP A 386 -13.79 7.53 0.02
CA ASP A 386 -12.46 7.07 -0.42
C ASP A 386 -12.39 5.52 -0.52
N ILE A 387 -13.08 4.78 0.37
CA ILE A 387 -13.21 3.31 0.32
C ILE A 387 -14.05 2.86 -0.87
N THR A 388 -15.13 3.57 -1.17
CA THR A 388 -16.00 3.29 -2.32
C THR A 388 -15.31 3.63 -3.65
N ILE A 389 -14.55 4.74 -3.69
CA ILE A 389 -13.74 5.19 -4.84
C ILE A 389 -12.50 4.29 -5.05
N GLY A 390 -11.96 3.71 -3.98
CA GLY A 390 -10.82 2.78 -3.98
C GLY A 390 -11.05 1.45 -4.73
N CYS A 391 -12.24 1.21 -5.28
CA CYS A 391 -12.50 0.15 -6.29
C CYS A 391 -12.01 0.57 -7.68
N THR A 392 -10.80 1.11 -7.79
CA THR A 392 -10.26 1.75 -9.01
C THR A 392 -10.26 0.84 -10.23
N VAL A 393 -10.08 -0.48 -10.07
CA VAL A 393 -10.21 -1.42 -11.20
C VAL A 393 -11.64 -1.51 -11.72
N ARG A 394 -12.64 -1.58 -10.84
CA ARG A 394 -14.07 -1.62 -11.23
C ARG A 394 -14.52 -0.28 -11.78
N MET A 395 -14.08 0.82 -11.17
CA MET A 395 -14.43 2.18 -11.61
C MET A 395 -13.70 2.58 -12.90
N GLU A 396 -12.45 2.17 -13.12
CA GLU A 396 -11.76 2.34 -14.41
C GLU A 396 -12.34 1.43 -15.49
N ALA A 397 -12.74 0.20 -15.14
CA ALA A 397 -13.45 -0.69 -16.05
C ALA A 397 -14.82 -0.10 -16.43
N ALA A 398 -15.60 0.37 -15.46
CA ALA A 398 -16.88 1.04 -15.68
C ALA A 398 -16.73 2.34 -16.46
N LYS A 399 -15.68 3.14 -16.19
CA LYS A 399 -15.37 4.35 -16.97
C LYS A 399 -15.02 4.00 -18.42
N LYS A 400 -14.13 3.02 -18.64
CA LYS A 400 -13.79 2.54 -20.00
C LYS A 400 -15.01 1.98 -20.71
N LYS A 401 -15.86 1.23 -20.00
CA LYS A 401 -17.08 0.62 -20.53
C LYS A 401 -18.11 1.67 -20.95
N ASN A 402 -18.30 2.70 -20.13
CA ASN A 402 -19.10 3.88 -20.48
C ASN A 402 -18.56 4.59 -21.74
N ASP A 403 -17.22 4.69 -21.87
CA ASP A 403 -16.57 5.30 -23.03
C ASP A 403 -16.68 4.42 -24.31
N THR A 404 -16.83 3.09 -24.18
CA THR A 404 -16.86 2.15 -25.32
C THR A 404 -18.24 1.64 -25.73
N GLU A 405 -19.16 1.40 -24.78
CA GLU A 405 -20.50 0.80 -25.03
C GLU A 405 -21.58 1.86 -25.31
N GLY A 406 -21.32 3.13 -24.98
CA GLY A 406 -22.24 4.25 -25.17
C GLY A 406 -23.27 4.37 -24.04
N LEU A 407 -23.58 5.61 -23.66
CA LEU A 407 -24.45 5.92 -22.50
C LEU A 407 -25.89 5.41 -22.68
N ASP A 408 -26.39 5.35 -23.92
CA ASP A 408 -27.72 4.84 -24.24
C ASP A 408 -27.92 3.41 -23.73
N GLN A 409 -26.86 2.59 -23.69
CA GLN A 409 -26.93 1.23 -23.16
C GLN A 409 -27.06 1.20 -21.63
N LEU A 410 -26.38 2.10 -20.92
CA LEU A 410 -26.51 2.23 -19.46
C LEU A 410 -27.93 2.64 -19.08
N PHE A 411 -28.51 3.60 -19.80
CA PHE A 411 -29.91 4.01 -19.63
C PHE A 411 -30.88 2.85 -19.85
N MET A 412 -30.67 2.03 -20.88
CA MET A 412 -31.50 0.84 -21.13
C MET A 412 -31.32 -0.25 -20.07
N LYS A 413 -30.10 -0.49 -19.56
CA LYS A 413 -29.82 -1.43 -18.46
C LYS A 413 -30.58 -1.07 -17.19
N LEU A 414 -30.86 0.21 -16.96
CA LEU A 414 -31.66 0.69 -15.85
C LEU A 414 -33.17 0.59 -16.08
N GLY A 415 -33.63 0.04 -17.20
CA GLY A 415 -35.05 -0.06 -17.55
C GLY A 415 -35.61 1.17 -18.27
N GLY A 416 -34.75 2.01 -18.85
CA GLY A 416 -35.16 3.20 -19.59
C GLY A 416 -35.91 4.21 -18.72
N HIS A 417 -36.88 4.92 -19.32
CA HIS A 417 -37.64 5.97 -18.62
C HIS A 417 -38.43 5.44 -17.41
N GLU A 418 -39.04 4.26 -17.53
CA GLU A 418 -39.81 3.65 -16.44
C GLU A 418 -38.91 3.21 -15.29
N GLY A 419 -37.82 2.52 -15.61
CA GLY A 419 -36.87 2.07 -14.59
C GLY A 419 -36.14 3.23 -13.90
N LEU A 420 -35.83 4.31 -14.62
CA LEU A 420 -35.29 5.51 -14.01
C LEU A 420 -36.31 6.22 -13.10
N ALA A 421 -37.59 6.30 -13.51
CA ALA A 421 -38.64 6.86 -12.67
C ALA A 421 -38.82 6.04 -11.37
N ASN A 422 -38.73 4.72 -11.45
CA ASN A 422 -38.75 3.83 -10.28
C ASN A 422 -37.51 4.04 -9.40
N PHE A 423 -36.32 4.19 -9.99
CA PHE A 423 -35.10 4.53 -9.27
C PHE A 423 -35.22 5.85 -8.52
N ILE A 424 -35.70 6.92 -9.16
CA ILE A 424 -35.86 8.22 -8.52
C ILE A 424 -36.90 8.13 -7.39
N SER A 425 -38.02 7.46 -7.62
CA SER A 425 -39.05 7.30 -6.59
C SER A 425 -38.49 6.58 -5.36
N HIS A 426 -37.80 5.45 -5.57
CA HIS A 426 -37.24 4.63 -4.49
C HIS A 426 -36.04 5.31 -3.80
N LEU A 427 -35.23 6.07 -4.53
CA LEU A 427 -34.16 6.91 -3.98
C LEU A 427 -34.73 7.88 -2.94
N TYR A 428 -35.83 8.54 -3.27
CA TYR A 428 -36.41 9.52 -2.37
C TYR A 428 -37.07 8.92 -1.13
N GLU A 429 -37.53 7.66 -1.17
CA GLU A 429 -37.92 6.95 0.06
C GLU A 429 -36.76 6.84 1.06
N PHE A 430 -35.52 6.70 0.57
CA PHE A 430 -34.32 6.73 1.40
C PHE A 430 -33.90 8.13 1.81
N VAL A 431 -33.96 9.10 0.90
CA VAL A 431 -33.59 10.51 1.19
C VAL A 431 -34.50 11.10 2.26
N GLU A 432 -35.81 10.87 2.19
CA GLU A 432 -36.79 11.38 3.16
C GLU A 432 -36.57 10.80 4.56
N ARG A 433 -36.06 9.55 4.66
CA ARG A 433 -35.74 8.88 5.92
C ARG A 433 -34.35 9.19 6.46
N ASP A 434 -33.47 9.78 5.66
CA ASP A 434 -32.09 10.05 6.05
C ASP A 434 -31.98 11.43 6.72
N SER A 435 -31.95 11.43 8.05
CA SER A 435 -31.85 12.65 8.88
C SER A 435 -30.61 13.51 8.61
N ARG A 436 -29.63 13.01 7.85
CA ARG A 436 -28.42 13.74 7.46
C ARG A 436 -28.66 14.68 6.28
N ILE A 437 -29.66 14.42 5.45
CA ILE A 437 -29.91 15.15 4.20
C ILE A 437 -31.37 15.54 3.97
N ASN A 438 -32.32 14.94 4.68
CA ASN A 438 -33.75 15.20 4.51
C ASN A 438 -34.10 16.70 4.60
N MET A 439 -33.39 17.47 5.43
CA MET A 439 -33.54 18.91 5.59
C MET A 439 -33.42 19.72 4.29
N PHE A 440 -32.73 19.19 3.26
CA PHE A 440 -32.61 19.84 1.95
C PHE A 440 -33.81 19.56 1.01
N PHE A 441 -34.65 18.60 1.37
CA PHE A 441 -35.70 18.03 0.51
C PHE A 441 -37.11 18.15 1.13
N GLU A 442 -37.30 19.06 2.09
CA GLU A 442 -38.58 19.27 2.76
C GLU A 442 -39.45 20.33 2.08
N GLY A 443 -40.78 20.16 2.18
CA GLY A 443 -41.78 21.15 1.78
C GLY A 443 -42.45 20.89 0.41
N SER A 444 -43.28 21.84 -0.02
CA SER A 444 -44.19 21.71 -1.17
C SER A 444 -43.50 21.59 -2.54
N LYS A 445 -42.17 21.74 -2.60
CA LYS A 445 -41.38 21.70 -3.84
C LYS A 445 -40.77 20.32 -4.12
N LEU A 446 -40.90 19.35 -3.22
CA LEU A 446 -40.25 18.05 -3.33
C LEU A 446 -40.55 17.33 -4.66
N GLU A 447 -41.80 17.33 -5.09
CA GLU A 447 -42.20 16.71 -6.36
C GLU A 447 -41.58 17.42 -7.58
N LEU A 448 -41.37 18.73 -7.51
CA LEU A 448 -40.66 19.48 -8.56
C LEU A 448 -39.17 19.14 -8.58
N ILE A 449 -38.57 18.92 -7.40
CA ILE A 449 -37.16 18.53 -7.27
C ILE A 449 -36.96 17.11 -7.80
N LYS A 450 -37.82 16.16 -7.42
CA LYS A 450 -37.82 14.78 -7.94
C LYS A 450 -37.88 14.77 -9.46
N LYS A 451 -38.78 15.54 -10.06
CA LYS A 451 -38.90 15.67 -11.51
C LYS A 451 -37.64 16.25 -12.15
N ALA A 452 -37.16 17.39 -11.65
CA ALA A 452 -35.97 18.05 -12.20
C ALA A 452 -34.71 17.19 -12.08
N GLN A 453 -34.53 16.46 -10.98
CA GLN A 453 -33.43 15.52 -10.81
C GLN A 453 -33.58 14.29 -11.69
N GLY A 454 -34.81 13.76 -11.86
CA GLY A 454 -35.08 12.68 -12.80
C GLY A 454 -34.70 13.06 -14.23
N ASP A 455 -35.10 14.24 -14.69
CA ASP A 455 -34.74 14.76 -16.01
C ASP A 455 -33.21 14.93 -16.15
N TYR A 456 -32.54 15.50 -15.15
CA TYR A 456 -31.09 15.70 -15.16
C TYR A 456 -30.31 14.38 -15.16
N ILE A 457 -30.68 13.45 -14.28
CA ILE A 457 -30.03 12.14 -14.18
C ILE A 457 -30.30 11.32 -15.45
N SER A 458 -31.48 11.46 -16.06
CA SER A 458 -31.79 10.86 -17.36
C SER A 458 -30.78 11.32 -18.41
N THR A 459 -30.60 12.64 -18.59
CA THR A 459 -29.61 13.19 -19.52
C THR A 459 -28.18 12.71 -19.19
N LEU A 460 -27.82 12.71 -17.89
CA LEU A 460 -26.47 12.34 -17.43
C LEU A 460 -26.10 10.88 -17.75
N LEU A 461 -27.10 10.00 -17.74
CA LEU A 461 -26.97 8.56 -17.99
C LEU A 461 -27.24 8.16 -19.44
N GLY A 462 -27.51 9.10 -20.36
CA GLY A 462 -27.75 8.79 -21.78
C GLY A 462 -29.22 8.62 -22.17
N GLY A 463 -30.15 9.12 -21.37
CA GLY A 463 -31.56 9.20 -21.72
C GLY A 463 -31.83 10.25 -22.80
N SER A 464 -32.88 10.03 -23.60
CA SER A 464 -33.29 10.92 -24.69
C SER A 464 -33.92 12.24 -24.23
N ALA A 465 -34.12 12.42 -22.93
CA ALA A 465 -34.68 13.64 -22.37
C ALA A 465 -33.54 14.64 -22.11
N GLU A 466 -33.68 15.85 -22.66
CA GLU A 466 -32.74 16.94 -22.38
C GLU A 466 -33.20 17.74 -21.16
N TYR A 467 -32.30 17.90 -20.19
CA TYR A 467 -32.53 18.80 -19.07
C TYR A 467 -32.46 20.27 -19.52
N HIS A 468 -33.54 21.01 -19.29
CA HIS A 468 -33.65 22.43 -19.64
C HIS A 468 -33.70 23.37 -18.42
N GLY A 469 -33.33 22.85 -17.24
CA GLY A 469 -33.34 23.63 -16.01
C GLY A 469 -32.11 24.54 -15.86
N ARG A 470 -32.08 25.29 -14.75
CA ARG A 470 -30.93 26.11 -14.35
C ARG A 470 -29.70 25.23 -14.14
N SER A 471 -28.52 25.81 -14.28
CA SER A 471 -27.28 25.05 -14.05
C SER A 471 -27.21 24.52 -12.63
N LEU A 472 -26.52 23.39 -12.43
CA LEU A 472 -26.33 22.82 -11.10
C LEU A 472 -25.69 23.83 -10.14
N GLU A 473 -24.75 24.64 -10.63
CA GLU A 473 -24.06 25.67 -9.86
C GLU A 473 -25.05 26.72 -9.34
N GLU A 474 -25.89 27.29 -10.21
CA GLU A 474 -26.89 28.30 -9.83
C GLU A 474 -27.94 27.78 -8.84
N VAL A 475 -28.33 26.51 -8.98
CA VAL A 475 -29.34 25.90 -8.09
C VAL A 475 -28.76 25.59 -6.72
N HIS A 476 -27.49 25.19 -6.64
CA HIS A 476 -26.86 24.73 -5.40
C HIS A 476 -26.01 25.81 -4.71
N GLN A 477 -25.74 26.96 -5.35
CA GLN A 477 -24.92 28.05 -4.79
C GLN A 477 -25.42 28.58 -3.45
N THR A 478 -26.74 28.58 -3.22
CA THR A 478 -27.35 29.08 -1.98
C THR A 478 -27.54 27.99 -0.93
N LEU A 479 -27.26 26.73 -1.27
CA LEU A 479 -27.39 25.60 -0.36
C LEU A 479 -26.07 25.41 0.39
N ALA A 480 -26.13 25.34 1.72
CA ALA A 480 -24.99 24.99 2.57
C ALA A 480 -24.67 23.48 2.52
N MET A 481 -24.58 22.94 1.32
CA MET A 481 -24.29 21.53 1.07
C MET A 481 -22.79 21.31 1.05
N THR A 482 -22.35 20.25 1.74
CA THR A 482 -20.93 19.87 1.83
C THR A 482 -20.74 18.53 1.13
N ASP A 483 -19.49 18.12 0.92
CA ASP A 483 -19.16 16.78 0.43
C ASP A 483 -19.86 15.67 1.23
N PHE A 484 -20.00 15.85 2.55
CA PHE A 484 -20.73 14.90 3.41
C PHE A 484 -22.20 14.74 3.01
N HIS A 485 -22.88 15.84 2.67
CA HIS A 485 -24.28 15.79 2.26
C HIS A 485 -24.45 15.08 0.91
N LEU A 486 -23.56 15.33 -0.05
CA LEU A 486 -23.55 14.62 -1.33
C LEU A 486 -23.23 13.13 -1.16
N ASP A 487 -22.29 12.77 -0.29
CA ASP A 487 -21.96 11.37 0.01
C ASP A 487 -23.13 10.61 0.64
N CYS A 488 -23.93 11.28 1.48
CA CYS A 488 -25.14 10.69 2.04
C CYS A 488 -26.20 10.46 0.94
N PHE A 489 -26.36 11.42 0.02
CA PHE A 489 -27.26 11.28 -1.12
C PHE A 489 -26.84 10.11 -2.04
N LEU A 490 -25.56 9.99 -2.37
CA LEU A 490 -25.03 8.87 -3.14
C LEU A 490 -25.24 7.53 -2.41
N GLN A 491 -25.13 7.47 -1.09
CA GLN A 491 -25.46 6.24 -0.34
C GLN A 491 -26.94 5.83 -0.50
N CYS A 492 -27.86 6.80 -0.50
CA CYS A 492 -29.27 6.55 -0.77
C CYS A 492 -29.47 6.02 -2.21
N ALA A 493 -28.76 6.59 -3.19
CA ALA A 493 -28.77 6.11 -4.57
C ALA A 493 -28.26 4.68 -4.70
N GLN A 494 -27.18 4.32 -3.99
CA GLN A 494 -26.64 2.96 -4.00
C GLN A 494 -27.66 1.93 -3.49
N ARG A 495 -28.29 2.26 -2.36
CA ARG A 495 -29.30 1.39 -1.72
C ARG A 495 -30.49 1.23 -2.63
N SER A 496 -30.95 2.33 -3.24
CA SER A 496 -32.06 2.31 -4.16
C SER A 496 -31.81 1.41 -5.37
N LEU A 497 -30.66 1.54 -6.04
CA LEU A 497 -30.33 0.70 -7.19
C LEU A 497 -30.21 -0.79 -6.79
N LYS A 498 -29.62 -1.05 -5.63
CA LYS A 498 -29.45 -2.42 -5.13
C LYS A 498 -30.78 -3.10 -4.80
N ASP A 499 -31.70 -2.37 -4.17
CA ASP A 499 -33.04 -2.87 -3.83
C ASP A 499 -33.91 -3.10 -5.09
N LEU A 500 -33.69 -2.32 -6.14
CA LEU A 500 -34.32 -2.52 -7.45
C LEU A 500 -33.65 -3.64 -8.27
N GLY A 501 -32.65 -4.32 -7.72
CA GLY A 501 -31.99 -5.47 -8.34
C GLY A 501 -30.96 -5.13 -9.41
N ALA A 502 -30.45 -3.90 -9.45
CA ALA A 502 -29.39 -3.54 -10.38
C ALA A 502 -28.10 -4.35 -10.09
N GLU A 503 -27.45 -4.83 -11.16
CA GLU A 503 -26.17 -5.52 -11.06
C GLU A 503 -25.07 -4.57 -10.54
N GLU A 504 -24.09 -5.10 -9.80
CA GLU A 504 -23.01 -4.29 -9.20
C GLU A 504 -22.20 -3.52 -10.25
N ASP A 505 -21.98 -4.08 -11.45
CA ASP A 505 -21.33 -3.38 -12.56
C ASP A 505 -22.15 -2.17 -13.04
N THR A 506 -23.48 -2.30 -13.15
CA THR A 506 -24.39 -1.22 -13.52
C THR A 506 -24.42 -0.13 -12.44
N ILE A 507 -24.39 -0.52 -11.16
CA ILE A 507 -24.30 0.42 -10.04
C ILE A 507 -22.99 1.21 -10.13
N ASP A 508 -21.87 0.54 -10.36
CA ASP A 508 -20.56 1.17 -10.51
C ASP A 508 -20.56 2.15 -11.72
N GLU A 509 -21.14 1.77 -12.86
CA GLU A 509 -21.31 2.62 -14.04
C GLU A 509 -22.12 3.90 -13.74
N VAL A 510 -23.24 3.81 -13.00
CA VAL A 510 -24.06 4.97 -12.58
C VAL A 510 -23.30 5.88 -11.61
N PHE A 511 -22.57 5.29 -10.66
CA PHE A 511 -21.83 6.02 -9.63
C PHE A 511 -20.75 6.90 -10.22
N VAL A 512 -19.99 6.40 -11.20
CA VAL A 512 -18.98 7.19 -11.92
C VAL A 512 -19.59 8.47 -12.52
N ARG A 513 -20.82 8.37 -13.03
CA ARG A 513 -21.53 9.51 -13.65
C ARG A 513 -22.04 10.51 -12.62
N LEU A 514 -22.69 10.04 -11.55
CA LEU A 514 -23.14 10.91 -10.46
C LEU A 514 -21.97 11.61 -9.77
N GLU A 515 -20.84 10.93 -9.63
CA GLU A 515 -19.61 11.50 -9.05
C GLU A 515 -19.00 12.59 -9.95
N SER A 516 -19.13 12.45 -11.28
CA SER A 516 -18.58 13.42 -12.24
C SER A 516 -19.15 14.84 -12.10
N VAL A 517 -20.38 14.97 -11.58
CA VAL A 517 -21.06 16.26 -11.39
C VAL A 517 -20.81 16.89 -10.01
N ARG A 518 -20.06 16.23 -9.11
CA ARG A 518 -19.77 16.70 -7.75
C ARG A 518 -19.26 18.13 -7.70
N LYS A 519 -18.29 18.47 -8.55
CA LYS A 519 -17.67 19.81 -8.55
C LYS A 519 -18.67 20.92 -8.90
N ALA A 520 -19.61 20.64 -9.80
CA ALA A 520 -20.65 21.59 -10.19
C ALA A 520 -21.69 21.78 -9.07
N LEU A 521 -22.00 20.72 -8.31
CA LEU A 521 -22.92 20.79 -7.17
C LEU A 521 -22.33 21.57 -5.98
N LEU A 522 -21.03 21.45 -5.75
CA LEU A 522 -20.35 22.02 -4.58
C LEU A 522 -19.59 23.32 -4.89
N HIS A 523 -19.89 23.98 -6.02
CA HIS A 523 -19.12 25.11 -6.57
C HIS A 523 -18.74 26.18 -5.53
N ALA A 524 -19.66 26.56 -4.64
CA ALA A 524 -19.41 27.55 -3.57
C ALA A 524 -18.26 27.17 -2.61
N HIS A 525 -18.04 25.87 -2.36
CA HIS A 525 -16.92 25.40 -1.54
C HIS A 525 -15.57 25.39 -2.26
N TYR A 526 -15.57 25.34 -3.59
CA TYR A 526 -14.34 25.27 -4.40
C TYR A 526 -13.91 26.65 -4.95
N SER A 527 -14.83 27.62 -5.06
CA SER A 527 -14.56 28.99 -5.55
C SER A 527 -13.89 29.91 -4.52
N ASP A 528 -14.07 29.67 -3.21
CA ASP A 528 -13.53 30.54 -2.15
C ASP A 528 -12.05 30.25 -1.78
N SER A 529 -11.36 29.40 -2.56
CA SER A 529 -9.91 29.16 -2.42
C SER A 529 -9.03 30.30 -3.02
N HIS A 530 -9.60 31.48 -3.26
CA HIS A 530 -8.89 32.71 -3.63
C HIS A 530 -9.04 33.78 -2.56
N TYR A 531 -8.19 33.69 -1.52
CA TYR A 531 -7.81 34.86 -0.74
C TYR A 531 -6.32 34.79 -0.39
N GLY A 532 -5.58 35.76 -0.96
CA GLY A 532 -4.38 36.40 -0.39
C GLY A 532 -3.09 35.61 -0.36
#